data_AF-A0A9P7A617-F1
#
_entry.id   AF-A0A9P7A617-F1
#
_cell.length_a   1.000
_cell.length_b   1.000
_cell.length_c   1.000
_cell.angle_alpha   90.00
_cell.angle_beta   90.00
_cell.angle_gamma   90.00
#
_symmetry.space_group_name_H-M   'P 1'
#
loop_
_entity.id
_entity.type
_entity.pdbx_description
1 polymer ?
#
loop_
_entity_poly.entity_id
_entity_poly.type
_entity_poly.pdbx_seq_one_letter_code
_entity_poly.pdbx_strand_id
1 'polypeptide(L)'
;LKRSYHANLVEEVAAQLDRDEVDIIVDKRIGILRDRSLSWIWNAFQTINKPEIVKKAFEMCTIRGFNLLFECLVGFQARDRLRNLKNTDPKFWKELTGPSEQDIDVSTDT
;
A
#
# COMPACT_ATOMS: atom_id res chain seq x y z
N LEU A 1 -12.48 -11.86 -8.24
CA LEU A 1 -11.90 -13.18 -8.59
C LEU A 1 -11.77 -13.45 -10.10
N LYS A 2 -12.76 -13.17 -10.95
CA LYS A 2 -12.76 -13.63 -12.37
C LYS A 2 -11.54 -13.22 -13.23
N ARG A 3 -10.83 -12.13 -12.88
CA ARG A 3 -9.63 -11.64 -13.61
C ARG A 3 -8.28 -12.13 -13.03
N SER A 4 -8.22 -12.55 -11.77
CA SER A 4 -6.92 -12.81 -11.10
C SER A 4 -6.22 -14.08 -11.60
N TYR A 5 -6.93 -15.02 -12.21
CA TYR A 5 -6.33 -16.26 -12.73
C TYR A 5 -6.38 -16.36 -14.27
N HIS A 6 -6.57 -15.25 -14.97
CA HIS A 6 -6.70 -15.23 -16.43
C HIS A 6 -5.49 -15.85 -17.14
N ALA A 7 -4.27 -15.54 -16.72
CA ALA A 7 -3.05 -16.14 -17.29
C ALA A 7 -3.06 -17.68 -17.17
N ASN A 8 -3.32 -18.19 -15.96
CA ASN A 8 -3.40 -19.64 -15.72
C ASN A 8 -4.50 -20.33 -16.54
N LEU A 9 -5.63 -19.65 -16.80
CA LEU A 9 -6.68 -20.19 -17.66
C LEU A 9 -6.29 -20.21 -19.13
N VAL A 10 -5.65 -19.13 -19.61
CA VAL A 10 -5.16 -19.06 -20.98
C VAL A 10 -4.12 -20.16 -21.21
N GLU A 11 -3.19 -20.35 -20.29
CA GLU A 11 -2.19 -21.42 -20.35
C GLU A 11 -2.84 -22.81 -20.33
N GLU A 12 -3.81 -23.05 -19.43
CA GLU A 12 -4.52 -24.33 -19.36
C GLU A 12 -5.29 -24.63 -20.65
N VAL A 13 -6.03 -23.65 -21.17
CA VAL A 13 -6.83 -23.82 -22.39
C VAL A 13 -5.93 -23.95 -23.62
N ALA A 14 -4.85 -23.17 -23.72
CA ALA A 14 -3.87 -23.30 -24.79
C ALA A 14 -3.23 -24.70 -24.79
N ALA A 15 -2.87 -25.23 -23.61
CA ALA A 15 -2.31 -26.57 -23.50
C ALA A 15 -3.31 -27.68 -23.86
N GLN A 16 -4.63 -27.46 -23.69
CA GLN A 16 -5.67 -28.41 -24.14
C GLN A 16 -5.87 -28.32 -25.65
N LEU A 17 -5.85 -27.12 -26.22
CA LEU A 17 -5.91 -26.89 -27.67
C LEU A 17 -4.71 -27.50 -28.40
N ASP A 18 -3.49 -27.37 -27.85
CA ASP A 18 -2.27 -27.97 -28.41
C ASP A 18 -2.32 -29.52 -28.40
N ARG A 19 -3.24 -30.11 -27.63
CA ARG A 19 -3.50 -31.56 -27.57
C ARG A 19 -4.70 -31.99 -28.43
N ASP A 20 -5.26 -31.08 -29.22
CA ASP A 20 -6.47 -31.30 -30.02
C ASP A 20 -7.67 -31.81 -29.19
N GLU A 21 -7.78 -31.38 -27.93
CA GLU A 21 -8.92 -31.74 -27.08
C GLU A 21 -10.22 -31.07 -27.59
N VAL A 22 -11.25 -31.88 -27.85
CA VAL A 22 -12.55 -31.42 -28.38
C VAL A 22 -13.39 -30.74 -27.30
N ASP A 23 -13.32 -31.23 -26.06
CA ASP A 23 -14.03 -30.70 -24.91
C ASP A 23 -13.04 -30.01 -23.95
N ILE A 24 -13.06 -28.67 -23.94
CA ILE A 24 -12.19 -27.87 -23.06
C ILE A 24 -12.79 -27.85 -21.65
N ILE A 25 -12.12 -28.49 -20.71
CA ILE A 25 -12.54 -28.56 -19.30
C ILE A 25 -11.51 -27.85 -18.43
N VAL A 26 -11.93 -26.75 -17.81
CA VAL A 26 -11.12 -26.00 -16.85
C VAL A 26 -11.21 -26.64 -15.46
N ASP A 27 -10.06 -26.88 -14.83
CA ASP A 27 -9.99 -27.37 -13.46
C ASP A 27 -10.47 -26.31 -12.45
N LYS A 28 -11.58 -26.64 -11.79
CA LYS A 28 -12.26 -25.80 -10.80
C LYS A 28 -12.15 -26.35 -9.38
N ARG A 29 -11.29 -27.35 -9.14
CA ARG A 29 -11.05 -27.84 -7.78
C ARG A 29 -10.59 -26.68 -6.90
N ILE A 30 -11.11 -26.62 -5.68
CA ILE A 30 -10.87 -25.49 -4.77
C ILE A 30 -9.38 -25.25 -4.49
N GLY A 31 -8.58 -26.32 -4.43
CA GLY A 31 -7.11 -26.23 -4.29
C GLY A 31 -6.46 -25.47 -5.44
N ILE A 32 -6.81 -25.82 -6.68
CA ILE A 32 -6.31 -25.17 -7.90
C ILE A 32 -6.72 -23.71 -7.95
N LEU A 33 -7.98 -23.40 -7.64
CA LEU A 33 -8.46 -22.01 -7.61
C LEU A 33 -7.75 -21.16 -6.56
N ARG A 34 -7.45 -21.73 -5.38
CA ARG A 34 -6.70 -21.06 -4.33
C ARG A 34 -5.27 -20.77 -4.77
N ASP A 35 -4.57 -21.76 -5.30
CA ASP A 35 -3.17 -21.62 -5.69
C ASP A 35 -3.00 -20.62 -6.83
N ARG A 36 -3.90 -20.64 -7.82
CA ARG A 36 -3.95 -19.63 -8.89
C ARG A 36 -4.21 -18.22 -8.35
N SER A 37 -5.09 -18.08 -7.37
CA SER A 37 -5.41 -16.79 -6.76
C SER A 37 -4.22 -16.24 -5.96
N LEU A 38 -3.53 -17.10 -5.20
CA LEU A 38 -2.34 -16.72 -4.43
C LEU A 38 -1.16 -16.40 -5.33
N SER A 39 -0.94 -17.18 -6.40
CA SER A 39 0.09 -16.91 -7.41
C SER A 39 -0.07 -15.51 -8.02
N TRP A 40 -1.31 -15.10 -8.31
CA TRP A 40 -1.56 -13.74 -8.79
C TRP A 40 -1.19 -12.66 -7.78
N ILE A 41 -1.59 -12.80 -6.51
CA ILE A 41 -1.23 -11.85 -5.46
C ILE A 41 0.29 -11.78 -5.31
N TRP A 42 0.96 -12.94 -5.32
CA TRP A 42 2.40 -13.04 -5.23
C TRP A 42 3.09 -12.34 -6.41
N ASN A 43 2.65 -12.60 -7.63
CA ASN A 43 3.20 -11.97 -8.83
C ASN A 43 2.96 -10.45 -8.85
N ALA A 44 1.79 -9.99 -8.41
CA ALA A 44 1.50 -8.57 -8.25
C ALA A 44 2.43 -7.94 -7.21
N PHE A 45 2.63 -8.60 -6.07
CA PHE A 45 3.58 -8.15 -5.06
C PHE A 45 5.00 -8.08 -5.61
N GLN A 46 5.52 -9.11 -6.26
CA GLN A 46 6.85 -9.10 -6.88
C GLN A 46 7.00 -7.99 -7.94
N THR A 47 5.91 -7.67 -8.65
CA THR A 47 5.91 -6.61 -9.67
C THR A 47 5.97 -5.22 -9.04
N ILE A 48 5.23 -5.00 -7.95
CA ILE A 48 5.06 -3.68 -7.30
C ILE A 48 6.12 -3.43 -6.23
N ASN A 49 6.60 -4.47 -5.54
CA ASN A 49 7.57 -4.41 -4.46
C ASN A 49 9.01 -4.19 -4.97
N LYS A 50 9.14 -3.16 -5.80
CA LYS A 50 10.39 -2.67 -6.35
C LYS A 50 10.66 -1.30 -5.71
N PRO A 51 11.82 -1.09 -5.06
CA PRO A 51 12.09 0.16 -4.34
C PRO A 51 11.84 1.41 -5.17
N GLU A 52 12.19 1.37 -6.45
CA GLU A 52 11.98 2.43 -7.42
C GLU A 52 10.49 2.77 -7.65
N ILE A 53 9.63 1.76 -7.76
CA ILE A 53 8.18 1.95 -7.95
C ILE A 53 7.56 2.50 -6.68
N VAL A 54 7.91 1.91 -5.52
CA VAL A 54 7.40 2.34 -4.23
C VAL A 54 7.82 3.79 -3.96
N LYS A 55 9.10 4.12 -4.10
CA LYS A 55 9.59 5.50 -3.93
C LYS A 55 8.86 6.46 -4.87
N LYS A 56 8.68 6.09 -6.15
CA LYS A 56 7.98 6.96 -7.09
C LYS A 56 6.51 7.18 -6.71
N ALA A 57 5.82 6.15 -6.23
CA ALA A 57 4.45 6.29 -5.75
C ALA A 57 4.35 7.28 -4.57
N PHE A 58 5.24 7.16 -3.59
CA PHE A 58 5.26 8.09 -2.44
C PHE A 58 5.67 9.51 -2.84
N GLU A 59 6.56 9.66 -3.84
CA GLU A 59 6.91 10.96 -4.41
C GLU A 59 5.70 11.65 -5.07
N MET A 60 4.86 10.87 -5.76
CA MET A 60 3.65 11.37 -6.43
C MET A 60 2.49 11.64 -5.46
N CYS A 61 2.50 11.02 -4.28
CA CYS A 61 1.53 11.33 -3.22
C CYS A 61 1.92 12.63 -2.52
N THR A 62 1.36 13.75 -2.99
CA THR A 62 1.59 15.08 -2.41
C THR A 62 0.41 15.57 -1.59
N ILE A 63 0.65 16.00 -0.36
CA ILE A 63 -0.33 16.65 0.51
C ILE A 63 0.18 18.06 0.81
N ARG A 64 -0.59 19.08 0.42
CA ARG A 64 -0.30 20.50 0.70
C ARG A 64 1.14 20.92 0.34
N GLY A 65 1.68 20.35 -0.75
CA GLY A 65 3.02 20.65 -1.27
C GLY A 65 4.16 19.81 -0.68
N PHE A 66 3.88 18.89 0.24
CA PHE A 66 4.86 17.90 0.74
C PHE A 66 4.53 16.52 0.17
N ASN A 67 5.53 15.81 -0.34
CA ASN A 67 5.33 14.41 -0.71
C ASN A 67 5.52 13.49 0.51
N LEU A 68 5.04 12.25 0.40
CA LEU A 68 5.09 11.29 1.50
C LEU A 68 6.45 10.57 1.62
N LEU A 69 7.47 10.97 0.87
CA LEU A 69 8.81 10.42 1.06
C LEU A 69 9.35 10.83 2.42
N PHE A 70 10.02 9.89 3.07
CA PHE A 70 10.71 10.12 4.33
C PHE A 70 11.63 11.35 4.25
N GLU A 71 12.43 11.46 3.17
CA GLU A 71 13.36 12.56 2.92
C GLU A 71 12.67 13.93 2.85
N CYS A 72 11.44 14.01 2.32
CA CYS A 72 10.67 15.25 2.28
C CYS A 72 10.14 15.61 3.68
N LEU A 73 9.57 14.63 4.39
CA LEU A 73 8.98 14.82 5.71
C LEU A 73 10.02 15.16 6.79
N VAL A 74 11.24 14.63 6.68
CA VAL A 74 12.36 14.96 7.59
C VAL A 74 13.29 16.03 7.02
N GLY A 75 13.01 16.49 5.81
CA GLY A 75 13.79 17.49 5.10
C GLY A 75 13.70 18.87 5.75
N PHE A 76 14.63 19.75 5.35
CA PHE A 76 14.71 21.11 5.88
C PHE A 76 13.39 21.86 5.76
N GLN A 77 12.75 21.81 4.58
CA GLN A 77 11.51 22.54 4.31
C GLN A 77 10.36 22.14 5.25
N ALA A 78 10.18 20.83 5.50
CA ALA A 78 9.14 20.35 6.41
C ALA A 78 9.42 20.77 7.85
N ARG A 79 10.68 20.65 8.29
CA ARG A 79 11.12 21.03 9.64
C ARG A 79 11.02 22.54 9.87
N ASP A 80 11.39 23.35 8.88
CA ASP A 80 11.25 24.80 8.94
C ASP A 80 9.78 25.21 9.02
N ARG A 81 8.92 24.59 8.21
CA ARG A 81 7.47 24.83 8.28
C ARG A 81 6.87 24.45 9.62
N LEU A 82 7.30 23.33 10.22
CA LEU A 82 6.90 22.94 11.57
C LEU A 82 7.35 23.96 12.63
N ARG A 83 8.58 24.47 12.54
CA ARG A 83 9.07 25.51 13.47
C ARG A 83 8.29 26.81 13.34
N ASN A 84 7.97 27.20 12.11
CA ASN A 84 7.21 28.39 11.80
C ASN A 84 5.71 28.24 12.13
N LEU A 85 5.21 27.02 12.35
CA LEU A 85 3.82 26.75 12.70
C LEU A 85 3.39 27.51 13.96
N LYS A 86 4.29 27.67 14.94
CA LYS A 86 4.06 28.50 16.14
C LYS A 86 3.61 29.92 15.81
N ASN A 87 4.11 30.49 14.71
CA ASN A 87 3.82 31.85 14.29
C ASN A 87 2.66 31.91 13.28
N THR A 88 2.57 30.93 12.38
CA THR A 88 1.55 30.93 11.31
C THR A 88 0.21 30.38 11.76
N ASP A 89 0.20 29.38 12.65
CA ASP A 89 -1.01 28.80 13.25
C ASP A 89 -0.76 28.42 14.72
N PRO A 90 -0.79 29.43 15.62
CA PRO A 90 -0.53 29.20 17.04
C PRO A 90 -1.58 28.28 17.70
N LYS A 91 -2.81 28.20 17.15
CA LYS A 91 -3.88 27.37 17.69
C LYS A 91 -3.57 25.90 17.42
N PHE A 92 -3.28 25.55 16.17
CA PHE A 92 -2.90 24.20 15.80
C PHE A 92 -1.56 23.78 16.42
N TRP A 93 -0.61 24.70 16.57
CA TRP A 93 0.63 24.42 17.30
C TRP A 93 0.37 24.01 18.75
N LYS A 94 -0.52 24.72 19.47
CA LYS A 94 -0.90 24.37 20.84
C LYS A 94 -1.61 23.02 20.94
N GLU A 95 -2.44 22.67 19.96
CA GLU A 95 -3.06 21.34 19.84
C GLU A 95 -1.99 20.26 19.65
N LEU A 96 -1.05 20.48 18.72
CA LEU A 96 -0.01 19.52 18.37
C LEU A 96 1.01 19.29 19.49
N THR A 97 1.39 20.34 20.23
CA THR A 97 2.38 20.25 21.32
C THR A 97 1.76 20.16 22.71
N GLY A 98 0.43 20.21 22.79
CA GLY A 98 -0.30 20.07 24.05
C GLY A 98 -0.20 18.64 24.58
N PRO A 99 -0.49 18.43 25.88
CA PRO A 99 -0.63 17.08 26.41
C PRO A 99 -1.74 16.35 25.65
N SER A 100 -1.46 15.11 25.24
CA SER A 100 -2.49 14.26 24.66
C SER A 100 -3.47 13.85 25.76
N GLU A 101 -4.75 13.62 25.44
CA GLU A 101 -5.74 13.13 26.43
C GLU A 101 -5.32 11.80 27.09
N GLN A 102 -4.27 11.13 26.59
CA GLN A 102 -3.70 9.90 27.12
C GLN A 102 -2.65 10.12 28.23
N ASP A 103 -2.21 11.36 28.47
CA ASP A 103 -1.20 11.70 29.49
C ASP A 103 -1.81 12.16 30.84
N ILE A 104 -3.15 12.09 30.99
CA ILE A 104 -3.87 12.66 32.16
C ILE A 104 -4.12 11.63 33.28
N ASP A 105 -3.83 10.33 33.08
CA ASP A 105 -4.09 9.32 34.12
C ASP A 105 -2.83 8.82 34.82
N VAL A 106 -2.15 9.70 35.56
CA VAL A 106 -1.25 9.29 36.65
C VAL A 106 -1.36 10.27 37.82
N SER A 107 -1.93 9.76 38.91
CA SER A 107 -1.84 10.25 40.31
C SER A 107 -2.87 11.29 40.76
N THR A 108 -4.05 10.81 41.15
CA THR A 108 -4.66 11.23 42.42
C THR A 108 -5.20 10.02 43.16
N ASP A 109 -4.41 9.46 44.06
CA ASP A 109 -4.88 8.79 45.26
C ASP A 109 -3.80 8.95 46.34
N THR A 110 -4.02 9.88 47.25
CA THR A 110 -3.37 9.94 48.57
C THR A 110 -4.45 10.17 49.62
#